data_AF-A0A7R9UPT2-F1
#
_entry.id   AF-A0A7R9UPT2-F1
#
_cell.length_a   1.000
_cell.length_b   1.000
_cell.length_c   1.000
_cell.angle_alpha   90.00
_cell.angle_beta   90.00
_cell.angle_gamma   90.00
#
_symmetry.space_group_name_H-M   'P 1'
#
loop_
_entity.id
_entity.type
_entity.pdbx_description
1 polymer ?
#
loop_
_entity_poly.entity_id
_entity_poly.type
_entity_poly.pdbx_seq_one_letter_code
_entity_poly.pdbx_strand_id
1 'polypeptide(L)'
;GGVDPREWRTPPFGSFDSVPDASLLLLESSSLEGWTDVMRWASDSGEPGRAPSEGGTPWAPAFFVLWVMLGGFFSVNLFVGVVVETFSACKKAEEGSLFMTVEQRRWVKLQTSMYLSKLHARPARPREDGGG
;
A
#
# COMPACT_ATOMS: atom_id res chain seq x y z
N GLY A 1 -14.45 -7.44 -48.54
CA GLY A 1 -14.18 -6.89 -47.20
C GLY A 1 -15.23 -7.46 -46.28
N GLY A 2 -14.82 -8.35 -45.37
CA GLY A 2 -15.74 -8.96 -44.42
C GLY A 2 -16.17 -7.93 -43.39
N VAL A 3 -17.47 -7.74 -43.25
CA VAL A 3 -18.04 -7.03 -42.09
C VAL A 3 -18.19 -8.10 -41.02
N ASP A 4 -17.47 -7.97 -39.91
CA ASP A 4 -17.65 -8.88 -38.78
C ASP A 4 -19.11 -8.84 -38.30
N PRO A 5 -19.70 -9.99 -37.91
CA PRO A 5 -21.08 -10.03 -37.43
C PRO A 5 -21.22 -9.15 -36.18
N ARG A 6 -22.30 -8.36 -36.11
CA ARG A 6 -22.62 -7.57 -34.91
C ARG A 6 -23.08 -8.52 -33.81
N GLU A 7 -22.31 -8.59 -32.74
CA GLU A 7 -22.60 -9.46 -31.60
C GLU A 7 -22.84 -8.62 -30.34
N TRP A 8 -23.83 -9.03 -29.55
CA TRP A 8 -24.08 -8.50 -28.22
C TRP A 8 -23.26 -9.31 -27.22
N ARG A 9 -22.24 -8.71 -26.63
CA ARG A 9 -21.34 -9.36 -25.69
C ARG A 9 -21.10 -8.48 -24.47
N THR A 10 -20.95 -9.13 -23.32
CA THR A 10 -20.41 -8.50 -22.11
C THR A 10 -18.91 -8.27 -22.26
N PRO A 11 -18.33 -7.33 -21.50
CA PRO A 11 -16.91 -7.07 -21.55
C PRO A 11 -16.08 -8.30 -21.15
N PRO A 12 -14.90 -8.48 -21.76
CA PRO A 12 -14.04 -9.62 -21.45
C PRO A 12 -13.40 -9.55 -20.06
N PHE A 13 -13.36 -8.36 -19.43
CA PHE A 13 -12.79 -8.15 -18.10
C PHE A 13 -13.75 -8.53 -16.95
N GLY A 14 -15.04 -8.77 -17.24
CA GLY A 14 -16.04 -9.17 -16.23
C GLY A 14 -17.30 -8.30 -16.24
N SER A 15 -18.22 -8.59 -15.31
CA SER A 15 -19.47 -7.83 -15.14
C SER A 15 -19.90 -7.74 -13.67
N PHE A 16 -20.89 -6.89 -13.40
CA PHE A 16 -21.55 -6.76 -12.09
C PHE A 16 -22.82 -7.62 -11.98
N ASP A 17 -22.97 -8.64 -12.83
CA ASP A 17 -24.18 -9.50 -12.87
C ASP A 17 -24.23 -10.50 -11.71
N SER A 18 -23.07 -10.84 -11.15
CA SER A 18 -22.94 -11.78 -10.03
C SER A 18 -22.03 -11.22 -8.94
N VAL A 19 -22.27 -11.62 -7.69
CA VAL A 19 -21.45 -11.18 -6.54
C VAL A 19 -19.98 -11.59 -6.69
N PRO A 20 -19.63 -12.83 -7.09
CA PRO A 20 -18.24 -13.22 -7.30
C PRO A 20 -17.53 -12.39 -8.38
N ASP A 21 -18.17 -12.18 -9.54
CA ASP A 21 -17.56 -11.42 -10.64
C ASP A 21 -17.39 -9.94 -10.27
N ALA A 22 -18.40 -9.35 -9.62
CA ALA A 22 -18.33 -8.00 -9.07
C ALA A 22 -17.20 -7.89 -8.03
N SER A 23 -17.05 -8.89 -7.17
CA SER A 23 -15.99 -8.89 -6.15
C SER A 23 -14.60 -8.94 -6.78
N LEU A 24 -14.42 -9.71 -7.85
CA LEU A 24 -13.17 -9.77 -8.61
C LEU A 24 -12.86 -8.42 -9.26
N LEU A 25 -13.83 -7.81 -9.95
CA LEU A 25 -13.66 -6.49 -10.56
C LEU A 25 -13.33 -5.41 -9.53
N LEU A 26 -13.98 -5.44 -8.38
CA LEU A 26 -13.72 -4.50 -7.30
C LEU A 26 -12.36 -4.74 -6.64
N LEU A 27 -11.92 -6.00 -6.54
CA LEU A 27 -10.58 -6.36 -6.07
C LEU A 27 -9.50 -5.85 -7.03
N GLU A 28 -9.62 -6.10 -8.33
CA GLU A 28 -8.73 -5.58 -9.37
C GLU A 28 -8.70 -4.04 -9.37
N SER A 29 -9.87 -3.44 -9.18
CA SER A 29 -9.98 -1.98 -9.06
C SER A 29 -9.27 -1.45 -7.82
N SER A 30 -9.25 -2.21 -6.72
CA SER A 30 -8.57 -1.82 -5.48
C SER A 30 -7.03 -1.89 -5.61
N SER A 31 -6.50 -2.72 -6.50
CA SER A 31 -5.09 -2.74 -6.88
C SER A 31 -4.71 -1.68 -7.92
N LEU A 32 -5.65 -0.79 -8.30
CA LEU A 32 -5.49 0.24 -9.32
C LEU A 32 -5.21 -0.31 -10.73
N GLU A 33 -5.59 -1.56 -11.00
CA GLU A 33 -5.44 -2.22 -12.29
C GLU A 33 -6.80 -2.24 -13.01
N GLY A 34 -6.84 -1.92 -14.30
CA GLY A 34 -8.06 -1.99 -15.14
C GLY A 34 -9.25 -1.09 -14.73
N TRP A 35 -9.18 -0.42 -13.57
CA TRP A 35 -10.33 0.24 -12.93
C TRP A 35 -10.92 1.37 -13.77
N THR A 36 -10.10 2.05 -14.57
CA THR A 36 -10.58 3.12 -15.45
C THR A 36 -11.40 2.59 -16.62
N ASP A 37 -11.10 1.39 -17.11
CA ASP A 37 -11.83 0.77 -18.21
C ASP A 37 -13.17 0.25 -17.72
N VAL A 38 -13.19 -0.39 -16.55
CA VAL A 38 -14.43 -0.79 -15.87
C VAL A 38 -15.30 0.43 -15.55
N MET A 39 -14.69 1.52 -15.04
CA MET A 39 -15.39 2.77 -14.76
C MET A 39 -15.97 3.41 -16.01
N ARG A 40 -15.21 3.47 -17.12
CA ARG A 40 -15.71 4.01 -18.39
C ARG A 40 -16.89 3.18 -18.90
N TRP A 41 -16.76 1.86 -18.86
CA TRP A 41 -17.83 0.97 -19.31
C TRP A 41 -19.08 1.10 -18.43
N ALA A 42 -18.91 1.27 -17.12
CA ALA A 42 -20.00 1.56 -16.21
C ALA A 42 -20.60 2.96 -16.43
N SER A 43 -19.79 3.97 -16.76
CA SER A 43 -20.26 5.33 -17.07
C SER A 43 -21.10 5.39 -18.34
N ASP A 44 -20.75 4.60 -19.34
CA ASP A 44 -21.47 4.53 -20.61
C ASP A 44 -22.63 3.52 -20.56
N SER A 45 -22.73 2.75 -19.49
CA SER A 45 -23.86 1.85 -19.27
C SER A 45 -25.16 2.66 -19.17
N GLY A 46 -26.24 2.09 -19.70
CA GLY A 46 -27.56 2.69 -19.71
C GLY A 46 -28.61 1.70 -19.20
N GLU A 47 -29.82 1.81 -19.73
CA GLU A 47 -30.90 0.89 -19.37
C GLU A 47 -30.62 -0.54 -19.88
N PRO A 48 -31.04 -1.58 -19.12
CA PRO A 48 -30.94 -2.96 -19.57
C PRO A 48 -31.59 -3.17 -20.95
N GLY A 49 -30.87 -3.85 -21.85
CA GLY A 49 -31.34 -4.13 -23.21
C GLY A 49 -31.14 -2.99 -24.23
N ARG A 50 -30.52 -1.87 -23.83
CA ARG A 50 -30.07 -0.82 -24.75
C ARG A 50 -28.56 -0.86 -24.96
N ALA A 51 -28.12 -0.37 -26.11
CA ALA A 51 -26.70 -0.18 -26.36
C ALA A 51 -26.15 0.91 -25.42
N PRO A 52 -24.89 0.77 -24.95
CA PRO A 52 -24.23 1.82 -24.18
C PRO A 52 -24.25 3.15 -24.93
N SER A 53 -24.43 4.23 -24.19
CA SER A 53 -24.39 5.60 -24.69
C SER A 53 -23.45 6.41 -23.83
N GLU A 54 -22.69 7.31 -24.43
CA GLU A 54 -21.74 8.15 -23.70
C GLU A 54 -22.42 8.87 -22.53
N GLY A 55 -21.94 8.63 -21.31
CA GLY A 55 -22.49 9.22 -20.09
C GLY A 55 -23.89 8.74 -19.71
N GLY A 56 -24.30 7.53 -20.13
CA GLY A 56 -25.59 6.93 -19.76
C GLY A 56 -25.81 6.81 -18.25
N THR A 57 -24.74 6.65 -17.48
CA THR A 57 -24.75 6.57 -16.01
C THR A 57 -23.74 7.56 -15.42
N PRO A 58 -24.11 8.85 -15.27
CA PRO A 58 -23.17 9.92 -14.91
C PRO A 58 -22.65 9.83 -13.47
N TRP A 59 -23.30 9.05 -12.60
CA TRP A 59 -22.86 8.85 -11.22
C TRP A 59 -21.83 7.73 -11.06
N ALA A 60 -21.68 6.83 -12.05
CA ALA A 60 -20.77 5.69 -11.96
C ALA A 60 -19.31 6.10 -11.73
N PRO A 61 -18.75 7.14 -12.40
CA PRO A 61 -17.39 7.59 -12.11
C PRO A 61 -17.15 7.94 -10.64
N ALA A 62 -18.12 8.61 -10.00
CA ALA A 62 -18.00 8.98 -8.58
C ALA A 62 -17.93 7.75 -7.67
N PHE A 63 -18.67 6.68 -7.98
CA PHE A 63 -18.58 5.41 -7.26
C PHE A 63 -17.17 4.82 -7.33
N PHE A 64 -16.58 4.72 -8.52
CA PHE A 64 -15.25 4.14 -8.69
C PHE A 64 -14.15 4.98 -8.04
N VAL A 65 -14.22 6.31 -8.14
CA VAL A 65 -13.26 7.18 -7.45
C VAL A 65 -13.33 6.99 -5.93
N LEU A 66 -14.54 6.94 -5.35
CA LEU A 66 -14.71 6.69 -3.92
C LEU A 66 -14.21 5.29 -3.52
N TRP A 67 -14.51 4.26 -4.32
CA TRP A 67 -14.04 2.90 -4.10
C TRP A 67 -12.50 2.83 -4.08
N VAL A 68 -11.85 3.43 -5.07
CA VAL A 68 -10.38 3.47 -5.18
C VAL A 68 -9.76 4.27 -4.03
N MET A 69 -10.34 5.39 -3.65
CA MET A 69 -9.86 6.20 -2.52
C MET A 69 -9.95 5.44 -1.20
N LEU A 70 -11.10 4.84 -0.93
CA LEU A 70 -11.32 4.05 0.29
C LEU A 70 -10.48 2.78 0.29
N GLY A 71 -10.50 2.03 -0.81
CA GLY A 71 -9.75 0.79 -0.98
C GLY A 71 -8.24 1.00 -0.89
N GLY A 72 -7.71 2.01 -1.59
CA GLY A 72 -6.28 2.34 -1.57
C GLY A 72 -5.82 2.83 -0.21
N PHE A 73 -6.51 3.81 0.39
CA PHE A 73 -6.13 4.35 1.69
C PHE A 73 -6.25 3.29 2.80
N PHE A 74 -7.34 2.54 2.81
CA PHE A 74 -7.55 1.47 3.78
C PHE A 74 -6.51 0.36 3.62
N SER A 75 -6.27 -0.10 2.39
CA SER A 75 -5.33 -1.21 2.13
C SER A 75 -3.90 -0.85 2.51
N VAL A 76 -3.42 0.34 2.15
CA VAL A 76 -2.06 0.79 2.54
C VAL A 76 -1.96 0.94 4.05
N ASN A 77 -2.94 1.58 4.69
CA ASN A 77 -2.90 1.78 6.14
C ASN A 77 -2.96 0.46 6.92
N LEU A 78 -3.80 -0.48 6.48
CA LEU A 78 -3.88 -1.82 7.07
C LEU A 78 -2.57 -2.58 6.87
N PHE A 79 -2.05 -2.60 5.64
CA PHE A 79 -0.82 -3.32 5.31
C PHE A 79 0.38 -2.78 6.09
N VAL A 80 0.59 -1.46 6.10
CA VAL A 80 1.67 -0.81 6.86
C VAL A 80 1.49 -1.07 8.36
N GLY A 81 0.26 -0.98 8.88
CA GLY A 81 -0.03 -1.26 10.29
C GLY A 81 0.40 -2.67 10.69
N VAL A 82 -0.06 -3.68 9.95
CA VAL A 82 0.26 -5.10 10.20
C VAL A 82 1.76 -5.38 10.05
N VAL A 83 2.41 -4.81 9.02
CA VAL A 83 3.84 -5.00 8.79
C VAL A 83 4.67 -4.37 9.91
N VAL A 84 4.34 -3.14 10.34
CA VAL A 84 5.04 -2.46 11.43
C VAL A 84 4.83 -3.18 12.75
N GLU A 85 3.62 -3.65 13.04
CA GLU A 85 3.31 -4.43 14.23
C GLU A 85 4.11 -5.75 14.26
N THR A 86 4.09 -6.50 13.17
CA THR A 86 4.83 -7.76 13.02
C THR A 86 6.34 -7.51 13.15
N PHE A 87 6.86 -6.48 12.49
CA PHE A 87 8.27 -6.12 12.56
C PHE A 87 8.69 -5.73 13.98
N SER A 88 7.85 -4.97 14.68
CA SER A 88 8.09 -4.57 16.07
C SER A 88 8.07 -5.76 17.02
N ALA A 89 7.15 -6.71 16.82
CA ALA A 89 7.06 -7.94 17.60
C ALA A 89 8.31 -8.81 17.41
N CYS A 90 8.71 -9.06 16.16
CA CYS A 90 9.92 -9.80 15.84
C CYS A 90 11.16 -9.08 16.41
N LYS A 91 11.24 -7.75 16.29
CA LYS A 91 12.38 -6.96 16.79
C LYS A 91 12.51 -7.09 18.30
N LYS A 92 11.40 -7.17 19.04
CA LYS A 92 11.41 -7.37 20.50
C LYS A 92 11.88 -8.78 20.88
N ALA A 93 11.51 -9.80 20.10
CA ALA A 93 11.96 -11.17 20.31
C ALA A 93 13.48 -11.34 20.05
N GLU A 94 14.02 -10.67 19.04
CA GLU A 94 15.43 -10.78 18.60
C GLU A 94 16.37 -9.71 19.22
N GLU A 95 16.03 -9.15 20.38
CA GLU A 95 16.81 -8.09 21.06
C GLU A 95 17.20 -6.90 20.16
N GLY A 96 16.35 -6.52 19.20
CA GLY A 96 16.61 -5.41 18.30
C GLY A 96 17.40 -5.75 17.04
N SER A 97 17.76 -7.03 16.81
CA SER A 97 18.69 -7.45 15.77
C SER A 97 18.05 -8.43 14.77
N LEU A 98 16.98 -8.00 14.09
CA LEU A 98 16.22 -8.89 13.21
C LEU A 98 16.98 -9.36 11.95
N PHE A 99 17.76 -8.44 11.36
CA PHE A 99 18.40 -8.67 10.05
C PHE A 99 19.92 -8.80 10.13
N MET A 100 20.47 -8.96 11.34
CA MET A 100 21.92 -9.05 11.55
C MET A 100 22.33 -10.45 11.95
N THR A 101 23.45 -10.91 11.39
CA THR A 101 24.12 -12.12 11.85
C THR A 101 24.69 -11.91 13.26
N VAL A 102 25.01 -13.01 13.95
CA VAL A 102 25.60 -12.96 15.30
C VAL A 102 26.88 -12.13 15.33
N GLU A 103 27.75 -12.27 14.32
CA GLU A 103 29.01 -11.50 14.26
C GLU A 103 28.77 -10.02 13.99
N GLN A 104 27.81 -9.67 13.11
CA GLN A 104 27.42 -8.27 12.90
C GLN A 104 26.84 -7.65 14.17
N ARG A 105 26.00 -8.40 14.91
CA ARG A 105 25.42 -7.97 16.20
C ARG A 105 26.52 -7.68 17.23
N ARG A 106 27.53 -8.55 17.32
CA ARG A 106 28.69 -8.34 18.22
C ARG A 106 29.48 -7.09 17.83
N TRP A 107 29.78 -6.91 16.55
CA TRP A 107 30.51 -5.75 16.06
C TRP A 107 29.79 -4.44 16.36
N VAL A 108 28.47 -4.38 16.13
CA VAL A 108 27.65 -3.20 16.49
C VAL A 108 27.64 -2.94 17.99
N LYS A 109 27.46 -3.98 18.83
CA LYS A 109 27.53 -3.84 20.30
C LYS A 109 28.88 -3.28 20.76
N LEU A 110 29.99 -3.73 20.16
CA LEU A 110 31.33 -3.21 20.44
C LEU A 110 31.48 -1.75 20.02
N GLN A 111 31.02 -1.37 18.83
CA GLN A 111 31.07 0.02 18.37
C GLN A 111 30.28 0.95 19.29
N THR A 112 29.05 0.56 19.67
CA THR A 112 28.22 1.34 20.59
C THR A 112 28.90 1.51 21.95
N SER A 113 29.51 0.44 22.49
CA SER A 113 30.26 0.49 23.75
C SER A 113 31.46 1.45 23.66
N MET A 114 32.23 1.38 22.57
CA MET A 114 33.36 2.29 22.34
C MET A 114 32.92 3.74 22.21
N TYR A 115 31.83 4.00 21.48
CA TYR A 115 31.28 5.35 21.31
C TYR A 115 30.83 5.95 22.64
N LEU A 116 30.07 5.19 23.44
CA LEU A 116 29.62 5.63 24.76
C LEU A 116 30.79 5.82 25.75
N SER A 117 31.81 4.96 25.66
CA SER A 117 33.01 5.08 26.51
C SER A 117 33.79 6.36 26.22
N LYS A 118 33.93 6.76 24.95
CA LYS A 118 34.55 8.05 24.57
C LYS A 118 33.77 9.26 25.08
N LEU A 119 32.45 9.17 25.17
CA LEU A 119 31.58 10.23 25.72
C LEU A 119 31.79 10.45 27.23
N HIS A 120 32.04 9.37 27.99
CA HIS A 120 32.35 9.46 29.43
C HIS A 120 33.77 9.94 29.72
N ALA A 121 34.70 9.87 28.76
CA ALA A 121 36.07 10.35 28.90
C ALA A 121 36.20 11.88 28.79
N ARG A 122 35.15 12.65 29.08
CA ARG A 122 35.20 14.11 29.09
C ARG A 122 36.25 14.54 30.14
N PRO A 123 37.34 15.22 29.76
CA PRO A 123 38.39 15.57 30.70
C PRO A 123 37.82 16.48 31.79
N ALA A 124 38.16 16.20 33.04
CA ALA A 124 37.77 17.04 34.17
C ALA A 124 38.25 18.47 33.92
N ARG A 125 37.41 19.46 34.24
CA ARG A 125 37.75 20.89 34.08
C ARG A 125 39.10 21.13 34.76
N PRO A 126 40.07 21.80 34.10
CA PRO A 126 41.33 22.16 34.73
C PRO A 126 41.02 22.84 36.05
N ARG A 127 41.65 22.36 37.12
CA ARG A 127 41.50 22.93 38.45
C ARG A 127 41.99 24.37 38.31
N GLU A 128 41.12 25.36 38.52
CA GLU A 128 41.56 26.75 38.67
C GLU A 128 42.42 26.78 39.92
N ASP A 129 43.72 26.69 39.72
CA ASP A 129 44.73 27.12 40.66
C ASP A 129 44.61 28.64 40.74
N GLY A 130 43.71 29.07 41.64
CA GLY A 130 43.66 30.44 42.11
C GLY A 130 45.01 30.80 42.73
N GLY A 131 45.89 31.34 41.90
CA GLY A 131 47.00 32.17 42.34
C GLY A 131 46.47 33.53 42.77
N GLY A 132 46.97 34.02 43.91
CA GLY A 132 46.74 35.37 44.42
C GLY A 132 46.15 35.39 45.81
#